data_AF-A0A3D2YEG7-F1
#
_entry.id   AF-A0A3D2YEG7-F1
#
_cell.length_a   1.000
_cell.length_b   1.000
_cell.length_c   1.000
_cell.angle_alpha   90.00
_cell.angle_beta   90.00
_cell.angle_gamma   90.00
#
_symmetry.space_group_name_H-M   'P 1'
#
loop_
_entity.id
_entity.type
_entity.pdbx_description
1 polymer ?
#
loop_
_entity_poly.entity_id
_entity_poly.type
_entity_poly.pdbx_seq_one_letter_code
_entity_poly.pdbx_strand_id
1 'polypeptide(L)'
;MPPPPTFKDCAAADIDTVFFNGNEHADRHIIDGKDVLVVIVEGGTREHNSHWEAGAKQNFDTGLYKAHTILYIRTEDYGPKPKVGKPLVMDAGTDHKRTFDIMKCEEECGVFRMTLQRTRQ
;
A
#
# COMPACT_ATOMS: atom_id res chain seq x y z
N MET A 1 -9.50 -15.17 -38.52
CA MET A 1 -9.03 -15.37 -37.15
C MET A 1 -8.42 -14.07 -36.66
N PRO A 2 -8.71 -13.60 -35.44
CA PRO A 2 -8.01 -12.45 -34.87
C PRO A 2 -6.52 -12.78 -34.70
N PRO A 3 -5.64 -11.77 -34.71
CA PRO A 3 -4.22 -11.98 -34.42
C PRO A 3 -4.05 -12.55 -32.99
N PRO A 4 -2.98 -13.33 -32.74
CA PRO A 4 -2.68 -13.78 -31.39
C PRO A 4 -2.41 -12.58 -30.46
N PRO A 5 -2.68 -12.70 -29.15
CA PRO A 5 -2.40 -11.64 -28.19
C PRO A 5 -0.91 -11.32 -28.15
N THR A 6 -0.60 -10.04 -27.99
CA THR A 6 0.78 -9.58 -27.76
C THR A 6 1.19 -9.87 -26.32
N PHE A 7 2.49 -9.75 -26.04
CA PHE A 7 2.99 -9.80 -24.66
C PHE A 7 2.29 -8.78 -23.75
N LYS A 8 1.99 -7.58 -24.25
CA LYS A 8 1.31 -6.54 -23.48
C LYS A 8 -0.13 -6.91 -23.16
N ASP A 9 -0.82 -7.57 -24.10
CA ASP A 9 -2.20 -8.04 -23.88
C ASP A 9 -2.23 -9.14 -22.81
N CYS A 10 -1.29 -10.09 -22.87
CA CYS A 10 -1.14 -11.11 -21.84
C CYS A 10 -0.79 -10.49 -20.47
N ALA A 11 0.20 -9.60 -20.42
CA ALA A 11 0.60 -8.95 -19.17
C ALA A 11 -0.54 -8.12 -18.55
N ALA A 12 -1.36 -7.46 -19.37
CA ALA A 12 -2.54 -6.76 -18.90
C ALA A 12 -3.58 -7.72 -18.30
N ALA A 13 -3.84 -8.85 -18.96
CA ALA A 13 -4.76 -9.87 -18.43
C ALA A 13 -4.23 -10.54 -17.15
N ASP A 14 -2.91 -10.71 -17.03
CA ASP A 14 -2.26 -11.29 -15.86
C ASP A 14 -2.36 -10.38 -14.62
N ILE A 15 -2.54 -9.06 -14.78
CA ILE A 15 -2.80 -8.17 -13.64
C ILE A 15 -4.04 -8.64 -12.87
N ASP A 16 -5.14 -8.92 -13.57
CA ASP A 16 -6.39 -9.33 -12.93
C ASP A 16 -6.40 -10.78 -12.51
N THR A 17 -5.87 -11.67 -13.35
CA THR A 17 -6.01 -13.12 -13.18
C THR A 17 -4.91 -13.74 -12.33
N VAL A 18 -3.73 -13.12 -12.27
CA VAL A 18 -2.56 -13.63 -11.54
C VAL A 18 -2.21 -12.68 -10.40
N PHE A 19 -1.87 -11.42 -10.68
CA PHE A 19 -1.34 -10.51 -9.67
C PHE A 19 -2.36 -10.17 -8.57
N PHE A 20 -3.62 -9.92 -8.94
CA PHE A 20 -4.73 -9.72 -8.01
C PHE A 20 -5.54 -11.00 -7.73
N ASN A 21 -4.90 -12.17 -7.82
CA ASN A 21 -5.55 -13.43 -7.47
C ASN A 21 -5.86 -13.47 -5.96
N GLY A 22 -7.16 -13.41 -5.63
CA GLY A 22 -7.68 -13.44 -4.26
C GLY A 22 -7.46 -14.76 -3.49
N ASN A 23 -6.96 -15.80 -4.16
CA ASN A 23 -6.63 -17.09 -3.52
C ASN A 23 -5.13 -17.23 -3.23
N GLU A 24 -4.31 -16.25 -3.61
CA GLU A 24 -2.85 -16.37 -3.51
C GLU A 24 -2.15 -15.08 -3.09
N HIS A 25 -2.33 -13.99 -3.85
CA HIS A 25 -1.53 -12.78 -3.69
C HIS A 25 -2.31 -11.59 -3.12
N ALA A 26 -3.61 -11.53 -3.36
CA ALA A 26 -4.45 -10.41 -2.95
C ALA A 26 -5.42 -10.80 -1.85
N ASP A 27 -5.65 -9.87 -0.94
CA ASP A 27 -6.64 -9.97 0.12
C ASP A 27 -7.73 -8.93 -0.08
N ARG A 28 -8.94 -9.25 0.39
CA ARG A 28 -10.10 -8.36 0.26
C ARG A 28 -10.17 -7.41 1.45
N HIS A 29 -10.19 -6.11 1.16
CA HIS A 29 -10.17 -5.03 2.16
C HIS A 29 -11.14 -3.91 1.80
N ILE A 30 -11.56 -3.14 2.81
CA ILE A 30 -12.34 -1.91 2.60
C ILE A 30 -11.39 -0.72 2.53
N ILE A 31 -11.05 -0.27 1.33
CA ILE A 31 -10.16 0.88 1.09
C ILE A 31 -10.99 2.13 0.82
N ASP A 32 -10.89 3.12 1.72
CA ASP A 32 -11.64 4.38 1.65
C ASP A 32 -13.16 4.16 1.42
N GLY A 33 -13.70 3.10 2.03
CA GLY A 33 -15.11 2.72 1.95
C GLY A 33 -15.48 1.79 0.79
N LYS A 34 -14.51 1.38 -0.04
CA LYS A 34 -14.73 0.45 -1.15
C LYS A 34 -14.18 -0.94 -0.83
N ASP A 35 -15.01 -1.96 -0.96
CA ASP A 35 -14.63 -3.36 -0.80
C ASP A 35 -13.93 -3.89 -2.07
N VAL A 36 -12.63 -4.10 -2.01
CA VAL A 36 -11.74 -4.34 -3.16
C VAL A 36 -10.64 -5.35 -2.84
N LEU A 37 -10.07 -6.00 -3.85
CA LEU A 37 -8.86 -6.82 -3.71
C LEU A 37 -7.62 -5.94 -3.78
N VAL A 38 -6.70 -6.16 -2.85
CA VAL A 38 -5.42 -5.45 -2.77
C VAL A 38 -4.28 -6.41 -2.46
N VAL A 39 -3.08 -6.07 -2.94
CA VAL A 39 -1.85 -6.77 -2.50
C VAL A 39 -1.15 -5.85 -1.51
N ILE A 40 -0.92 -6.37 -0.30
CA ILE A 40 -0.24 -5.63 0.78
C ILE A 40 1.14 -6.25 0.98
N VAL A 41 2.18 -5.44 0.83
CA VAL A 41 3.55 -5.82 1.16
C VAL A 41 3.98 -5.00 2.36
N GLU A 42 4.02 -5.64 3.53
CA GLU A 42 4.53 -5.00 4.74
C GLU A 42 6.05 -4.75 4.58
N GLY A 43 6.45 -3.49 4.60
CA GLY A 43 7.85 -3.12 4.70
C GLY A 43 8.32 -3.34 6.12
N GLY A 44 9.50 -3.96 6.28
CA GLY A 44 10.11 -4.11 7.61
C GLY A 44 10.25 -2.75 8.33
N THR A 45 10.29 -2.79 9.66
CA THR A 45 10.54 -1.61 10.49
C THR A 45 11.91 -1.04 10.13
N ARG A 46 11.93 0.01 9.31
CA ARG A 46 13.18 0.74 9.05
C ARG A 46 13.44 1.59 10.30
N GLU A 47 14.33 1.11 11.15
CA GLU A 47 14.89 1.89 12.25
C GLU A 47 15.45 3.19 11.65
N HIS A 48 14.83 4.32 11.99
CA HIS A 48 15.42 5.60 11.61
C HIS A 48 16.65 5.76 12.50
N ASN A 49 17.85 5.67 11.90
CA ASN A 49 19.13 5.85 12.57
C ASN A 49 19.02 6.96 13.61
N SER A 50 19.19 6.58 14.88
CA SER A 50 19.42 7.50 15.99
C SER A 50 20.58 8.41 15.60
N HIS A 51 20.28 9.61 15.13
CA HIS A 51 21.30 10.60 14.85
C HIS A 51 21.83 11.03 16.22
N TRP A 52 23.01 10.55 16.55
CA TRP A 52 23.72 10.97 17.75
C TRP A 52 24.09 12.45 17.55
N GLU A 53 23.44 13.35 18.29
CA GLU A 53 23.95 14.69 18.47
C GLU A 53 24.33 14.86 19.94
N ALA A 54 25.64 14.98 20.17
CA ALA A 54 26.22 15.67 21.31
C ALA A 54 25.91 15.13 22.73
N GLY A 55 25.93 13.81 22.93
CA GLY A 55 26.14 13.24 24.28
C GLY A 55 25.02 13.45 25.30
N ALA A 56 23.87 14.00 24.91
CA ALA A 56 22.67 13.97 25.73
C ALA A 56 22.01 12.59 25.61
N LYS A 57 21.73 11.94 26.75
CA LYS A 57 20.87 10.75 26.83
C LYS A 57 19.53 11.11 26.20
N GLN A 58 19.33 10.78 24.92
CA GLN A 58 18.01 10.84 24.32
C GLN A 58 17.15 9.81 25.03
N ASN A 59 15.96 10.26 25.44
CA ASN A 59 14.99 9.47 26.18
C ASN A 59 14.83 8.10 25.52
N PHE A 60 15.27 7.04 26.20
CA PHE A 60 15.19 5.66 25.75
C PHE A 60 13.75 5.10 25.83
N ASP A 61 12.74 5.97 25.76
CA ASP A 61 11.37 5.65 26.20
C ASP A 61 10.26 6.25 25.32
N THR A 62 10.54 6.56 24.05
CA THR A 62 9.48 6.88 23.07
C THR A 62 9.80 6.22 21.73
N GLY A 63 9.65 4.89 21.68
CA GLY A 63 9.83 4.07 20.49
C GLY A 63 8.79 4.34 19.40
N LEU A 64 8.87 5.51 18.76
CA LEU A 64 8.02 5.85 17.62
C LEU A 64 8.54 5.12 16.36
N TYR A 65 8.08 3.88 16.16
CA TYR A 65 8.42 3.11 14.96
C TYR A 65 7.53 3.55 13.79
N LYS A 66 8.15 4.07 12.72
CA LYS A 66 7.47 4.31 11.44
C LYS A 66 7.50 3.03 10.61
N ALA A 67 6.36 2.34 10.55
CA ALA A 67 6.19 1.20 9.64
C ALA A 67 5.78 1.72 8.26
N HIS A 68 6.45 1.20 7.23
CA HIS A 68 6.09 1.46 5.84
C HIS A 68 5.38 0.23 5.26
N THR A 69 4.32 0.45 4.50
CA THR A 69 3.59 -0.61 3.82
C THR A 69 3.43 -0.22 2.35
N ILE A 70 3.60 -1.16 1.43
CA ILE A 70 3.24 -0.95 0.04
C ILE A 70 1.87 -1.56 -0.20
N LEU A 71 0.96 -0.76 -0.74
CA LEU A 71 -0.35 -1.20 -1.19
C LEU A 71 -0.37 -1.17 -2.72
N TYR A 72 -0.71 -2.29 -3.34
CA TYR A 72 -1.08 -2.32 -4.75
C TYR A 72 -2.60 -2.43 -4.87
N ILE A 73 -3.18 -1.58 -5.71
CA ILE A 73 -4.61 -1.53 -5.98
C ILE A 73 -4.84 -1.11 -7.43
N ARG A 74 -5.84 -1.68 -8.10
CA ARG A 74 -6.22 -1.24 -9.45
C ARG A 74 -6.69 0.21 -9.45
N THR A 75 -6.39 0.93 -10.52
CA THR A 75 -6.86 2.30 -10.68
C THR A 75 -8.38 2.39 -10.80
N GLU A 76 -9.03 1.39 -11.40
CA GLU A 76 -10.50 1.34 -11.48
C GLU A 76 -11.17 1.14 -10.11
N ASP A 77 -10.57 0.31 -9.26
CA ASP A 77 -11.04 0.05 -7.89
C ASP A 77 -10.89 1.30 -7.03
N TYR A 78 -9.71 1.93 -7.05
CA TYR A 78 -9.46 3.13 -6.25
C TYR A 78 -10.15 4.38 -6.81
N GLY A 79 -10.14 4.56 -8.12
CA GLY A 79 -10.60 5.75 -8.83
C GLY A 79 -9.47 6.76 -9.07
N PRO A 80 -9.73 8.08 -8.92
CA PRO A 80 -8.73 9.11 -9.20
C PRO A 80 -7.46 8.94 -8.34
N LYS A 81 -6.30 9.19 -8.94
CA LYS A 81 -5.01 9.12 -8.24
C LYS A 81 -5.04 9.97 -6.96
N PRO A 82 -4.74 9.41 -5.77
CA PRO A 82 -4.81 10.14 -4.53
C PRO A 82 -3.72 11.20 -4.44
N LYS A 83 -3.99 12.24 -3.65
CA LYS A 83 -2.97 13.24 -3.28
C LYS A 83 -2.10 12.67 -2.17
N VAL A 84 -0.78 12.78 -2.33
CA VAL A 84 0.19 12.50 -1.27
C VAL A 84 -0.12 13.35 -0.04
N GLY A 85 0.04 12.77 1.15
CA GLY A 85 -0.27 13.36 2.44
C GLY A 85 -1.73 13.25 2.87
N LYS A 86 -2.64 12.75 2.01
CA LYS A 86 -3.99 12.39 2.45
C LYS A 86 -3.97 11.10 3.27
N PRO A 87 -4.84 10.98 4.27
CA PRO A 87 -5.05 9.72 4.96
C PRO A 87 -5.77 8.72 4.04
N LEU A 88 -5.32 7.48 4.07
CA LEU A 88 -6.04 6.31 3.55
C LEU A 88 -6.61 5.54 4.73
N VAL A 89 -7.90 5.23 4.69
CA VAL A 89 -8.58 4.43 5.72
C VAL A 89 -8.83 3.03 5.18
N MET A 90 -8.30 2.05 5.89
CA MET A 90 -8.47 0.63 5.59
C MET A 90 -9.37 -0.02 6.64
N ASP A 91 -10.31 -0.84 6.19
CA ASP A 91 -11.25 -1.65 6.99
C ASP A 91 -12.08 -0.81 7.97
N ALA A 92 -12.54 0.35 7.51
CA ALA A 92 -13.44 1.20 8.28
C ALA A 92 -14.70 0.43 8.71
N GLY A 93 -15.06 0.53 9.99
CA GLY A 93 -16.22 -0.16 10.56
C GLY A 93 -15.93 -1.58 11.07
N THR A 94 -14.69 -2.04 10.97
CA THR A 94 -14.21 -3.30 11.56
C THR A 94 -13.34 -3.04 12.80
N ASP A 95 -13.06 -4.08 13.58
CA ASP A 95 -12.08 -4.07 14.68
C ASP A 95 -10.62 -3.99 14.20
N HIS A 96 -10.38 -4.22 12.91
CA HIS A 96 -9.07 -4.16 12.28
C HIS A 96 -8.76 -2.83 11.58
N LYS A 97 -9.60 -1.80 11.75
CA LYS A 97 -9.43 -0.48 11.12
C LYS A 97 -8.01 0.07 11.27
N ARG A 98 -7.41 0.50 10.16
CA ARG A 98 -6.11 1.20 10.13
C ARG A 98 -6.22 2.49 9.33
N THR A 99 -5.52 3.52 9.78
CA THR A 99 -5.32 4.75 9.01
C THR A 99 -3.85 4.89 8.68
N PHE A 100 -3.55 5.21 7.44
CA PHE A 100 -2.20 5.42 6.92
C PHE A 100 -2.08 6.79 6.29
N ASP A 101 -0.87 7.37 6.32
CA ASP A 101 -0.53 8.51 5.48
C ASP A 101 0.00 8.01 4.13
N ILE A 102 -0.53 8.53 3.03
CA ILE A 102 -0.02 8.23 1.68
C ILE A 102 1.26 9.03 1.47
N MET A 103 2.41 8.36 1.44
CA MET A 103 3.72 8.99 1.24
C MET A 103 4.08 9.14 -0.23
N LYS A 104 3.63 8.21 -1.07
CA LYS A 104 3.88 8.19 -2.52
C LYS A 104 2.78 7.40 -3.21
N CYS A 105 2.42 7.80 -4.43
CA CYS A 105 1.55 7.03 -5.31
C CYS A 105 2.10 7.06 -6.73
N GLU A 106 2.46 5.88 -7.25
CA GLU A 106 2.90 5.64 -8.62
C GLU A 106 1.80 4.88 -9.36
N GLU A 107 1.70 5.07 -10.68
CA GLU A 107 0.75 4.37 -11.52
C GLU A 107 1.51 3.69 -12.64
N GLU A 108 1.34 2.38 -12.78
CA GLU A 108 1.91 1.60 -13.87
C GLU A 108 0.86 0.60 -14.35
N CYS A 109 0.57 0.61 -15.65
CA CYS A 109 -0.32 -0.35 -16.30
C CYS A 109 -1.70 -0.54 -15.62
N GLY A 110 -2.33 0.53 -15.13
CA GLY A 110 -3.64 0.42 -14.45
C GLY A 110 -3.57 -0.04 -13.00
N VAL A 111 -2.39 -0.06 -12.39
CA VAL A 111 -2.18 -0.38 -10.97
C VAL A 111 -1.51 0.80 -10.27
N PHE A 112 -2.10 1.22 -9.15
CA PHE A 112 -1.42 2.11 -8.22
C PHE A 112 -0.51 1.33 -7.30
N ARG A 113 0.74 1.78 -7.18
CA ARG A 113 1.67 1.38 -6.12
C ARG A 113 1.76 2.52 -5.11
N MET A 114 1.20 2.32 -3.94
CA MET A 114 1.16 3.32 -2.88
C MET A 114 2.13 2.96 -1.75
N THR A 115 3.02 3.89 -1.41
CA THR A 115 3.81 3.79 -0.18
C THR A 115 3.01 4.44 0.94
N LEU A 116 2.63 3.64 1.92
CA LEU A 116 1.86 4.03 3.10
C LEU A 116 2.78 4.09 4.31
N GLN A 117 2.49 5.00 5.23
CA GLN A 117 3.17 5.09 6.52
C GLN A 117 2.15 5.05 7.64
N ARG A 118 2.48 4.36 8.73
CA ARG A 118 1.73 4.44 9.98
C ARG A 118 2.68 4.64 11.15
N THR A 119 2.34 5.61 12.00
CA THR A 119 2.98 5.77 13.32
C THR A 119 2.34 4.78 14.29
N ARG A 120 3.13 3.87 14.85
CA ARG A 120 2.72 3.05 15.98
C ARG A 120 3.15 3.76 17.27
N GLN A 121 2.19 3.97 18.18
CA GLN A 121 2.45 4.40 19.56
C GLN A 121 2.49 3.17 20.45
#